data_AF-A0A2W6DET0-F1
#
_entry.id   AF-A0A2W6DET0-F1
#
_cell.length_a   1.000
_cell.length_b   1.000
_cell.length_c   1.000
_cell.angle_alpha   90.00
_cell.angle_beta   90.00
_cell.angle_gamma   90.00
#
_symmetry.space_group_name_H-M   'P 1'
#
loop_
_entity.id
_entity.type
_entity.pdbx_description
1 polymer ?
#
loop_
_entity_poly.entity_id
_entity_poly.type
_entity_poly.pdbx_seq_one_letter_code
_entity_poly.pdbx_strand_id
1 'polypeptide(L)'
;MSKQASALAKARERRRTLDKTRDEQDQRIEEATAGALVALEARADAERALEAATGLVGEALKVLLAVDVPAEKAAALLELDVAEVRRLVKAAPADSSGRDAAPVTRAKATVSVLPDAAGGEGAARRAG
;
A
#
# COMPACT_ATOMS: atom_id res chain seq x y z
N MET A 1 -55.70 -2.21 -27.43
CA MET A 1 -54.87 -2.41 -26.22
C MET A 1 -55.74 -2.15 -24.99
N SER A 2 -55.78 -3.05 -24.00
CA SER A 2 -56.57 -2.85 -22.77
C SER A 2 -55.83 -1.96 -21.76
N LYS A 3 -56.57 -1.25 -20.90
CA LYS A 3 -55.99 -0.43 -19.82
C LYS A 3 -55.06 -1.24 -18.92
N GLN A 4 -55.42 -2.50 -18.63
CA GLN A 4 -54.62 -3.43 -17.84
C GLN A 4 -53.29 -3.79 -18.52
N ALA A 5 -53.29 -4.04 -19.84
CA ALA A 5 -52.05 -4.30 -20.58
C ALA A 5 -51.09 -3.10 -20.53
N SER A 6 -51.63 -1.88 -20.65
CA SER A 6 -50.83 -0.65 -20.54
C SER A 6 -50.27 -0.42 -19.13
N ALA A 7 -51.05 -0.70 -18.09
CA ALA A 7 -50.62 -0.58 -16.70
C ALA A 7 -49.53 -1.61 -16.36
N LEU A 8 -49.67 -2.84 -16.84
CA LEU A 8 -48.65 -3.89 -16.68
C LEU A 8 -47.34 -3.53 -17.38
N ALA A 9 -47.41 -2.95 -18.58
CA ALA A 9 -46.21 -2.48 -19.30
C ALA A 9 -45.45 -1.41 -18.50
N LYS A 10 -46.16 -0.40 -17.99
CA LYS A 10 -45.56 0.66 -17.14
C LYS A 10 -44.98 0.10 -15.84
N ALA A 11 -45.67 -0.85 -15.20
CA ALA A 11 -45.16 -1.49 -13.99
C ALA A 11 -43.85 -2.25 -14.24
N ARG A 12 -43.77 -2.97 -15.37
CA ARG A 12 -42.54 -3.69 -15.78
C ARG A 12 -41.40 -2.74 -16.11
N GLU A 13 -41.69 -1.64 -16.80
CA GLU A 13 -40.71 -0.61 -17.12
C GLU A 13 -40.13 0.00 -15.84
N ARG A 14 -40.99 0.43 -14.91
CA ARG A 14 -40.56 0.99 -13.62
C ARG A 14 -39.70 0.01 -12.84
N ARG A 15 -40.06 -1.28 -12.82
CA ARG A 15 -39.25 -2.30 -12.15
C ARG A 15 -37.86 -2.39 -12.75
N ARG A 16 -37.74 -2.48 -14.07
CA ARG A 16 -36.42 -2.53 -14.75
C ARG A 16 -35.56 -1.31 -14.46
N THR A 17 -36.16 -0.12 -14.40
CA THR A 17 -35.42 1.10 -14.04
C THR A 17 -34.89 1.02 -12.61
N LEU A 18 -35.71 0.58 -11.66
CA LEU A 18 -35.29 0.41 -10.27
C LEU A 18 -34.21 -0.66 -10.12
N ASP A 19 -34.37 -1.79 -10.80
CA ASP A 19 -33.38 -2.88 -10.82
C ASP A 19 -32.03 -2.35 -11.33
N LYS A 20 -32.05 -1.64 -12.47
CA LYS A 20 -30.84 -1.03 -13.04
C LYS A 20 -30.17 -0.02 -12.09
N THR A 21 -30.94 0.85 -11.46
CA THR A 21 -30.40 1.81 -10.49
C THR A 21 -29.78 1.10 -9.29
N ARG A 22 -30.38 0.00 -8.83
CA ARG A 22 -29.83 -0.79 -7.73
C ARG A 22 -28.51 -1.44 -8.14
N ASP A 23 -28.47 -2.08 -9.31
CA ASP A 23 -27.26 -2.75 -9.80
C ASP A 23 -26.10 -1.76 -9.97
N GLU A 24 -26.36 -0.55 -10.49
CA GLU A 24 -25.35 0.51 -10.61
C GLU A 24 -24.85 1.03 -9.25
N GLN A 25 -25.70 1.02 -8.24
CA GLN A 25 -25.33 1.40 -6.87
C GLN A 25 -24.52 0.29 -6.21
N ASP A 26 -24.98 -0.95 -6.32
CA ASP A 26 -24.32 -2.14 -5.79
C ASP A 26 -22.91 -2.24 -6.39
N GLN A 27 -22.76 -2.06 -7.71
CA GLN A 27 -21.45 -2.04 -8.37
C GLN A 27 -20.51 -0.96 -7.79
N ARG A 28 -21.00 0.27 -7.60
CA ARG A 28 -20.20 1.36 -7.01
C ARG A 28 -19.77 1.06 -5.58
N ILE A 29 -20.63 0.40 -4.80
CA ILE A 29 -20.33 -0.03 -3.43
C ILE A 29 -19.26 -1.11 -3.45
N GLU A 30 -19.39 -2.11 -4.34
CA GLU A 30 -18.42 -3.20 -4.47
C GLU A 30 -17.05 -2.69 -4.87
N GLU A 31 -16.96 -1.81 -5.86
CA GLU A 31 -15.69 -1.21 -6.31
C GLU A 31 -15.03 -0.38 -5.20
N ALA A 32 -15.79 0.46 -4.50
CA ALA A 32 -15.27 1.25 -3.38
C ALA A 32 -14.82 0.35 -2.22
N THR A 33 -15.57 -0.73 -1.96
CA THR A 33 -15.24 -1.70 -0.90
C THR A 33 -13.96 -2.45 -1.24
N ALA A 34 -13.81 -2.93 -2.48
CA ALA A 34 -12.59 -3.57 -2.94
C ALA A 34 -11.37 -2.65 -2.78
N GLY A 35 -11.50 -1.38 -3.20
CA GLY A 35 -10.45 -0.38 -3.01
C GLY A 35 -10.10 -0.14 -1.54
N ALA A 36 -11.10 -0.05 -0.66
CA ALA A 36 -10.88 0.12 0.76
C ALA A 36 -10.18 -1.09 1.41
N LEU A 37 -10.54 -2.32 1.03
CA LEU A 37 -9.90 -3.53 1.54
C LEU A 37 -8.41 -3.57 1.17
N VAL A 38 -8.06 -3.27 -0.08
CA VAL A 38 -6.65 -3.19 -0.51
C VAL A 38 -5.90 -2.09 0.25
N ALA A 39 -6.52 -0.92 0.45
CA ALA A 39 -5.90 0.16 1.22
C ALA A 39 -5.67 -0.20 2.69
N LEU A 40 -6.59 -0.98 3.29
CA LEU A 40 -6.45 -1.47 4.67
C LEU A 40 -5.30 -2.48 4.80
N GLU A 41 -5.15 -3.39 3.84
CA GLU A 41 -4.02 -4.32 3.80
C GLU A 41 -2.69 -3.56 3.67
N ALA A 42 -2.59 -2.62 2.72
CA ALA A 42 -1.41 -1.79 2.53
C ALA A 42 -1.07 -0.96 3.77
N ARG A 43 -2.10 -0.44 4.48
CA ARG A 43 -1.90 0.25 5.76
C ARG A 43 -1.34 -0.70 6.81
N ALA A 44 -1.88 -1.91 6.94
CA ALA A 44 -1.41 -2.90 7.91
C ALA A 44 0.03 -3.37 7.62
N ASP A 45 0.42 -3.45 6.34
CA ASP A 45 1.81 -3.70 5.94
C ASP A 45 2.72 -2.54 6.34
N ALA A 46 2.31 -1.30 6.07
CA ALA A 46 3.06 -0.11 6.43
C ALA A 46 3.23 0.03 7.96
N GLU A 47 2.20 -0.29 8.73
CA GLU A 47 2.25 -0.29 10.20
C GLU A 47 3.27 -1.33 10.72
N ARG A 48 3.27 -2.55 10.17
CA ARG A 48 4.28 -3.56 10.51
C ARG A 48 5.69 -3.14 10.13
N ALA A 49 5.87 -2.53 8.96
CA ALA A 49 7.16 -2.02 8.53
C ALA A 49 7.66 -0.88 9.44
N LEU A 50 6.76 0.01 9.87
CA LEU A 50 7.05 1.07 10.82
C LEU A 50 7.46 0.50 12.18
N GLU A 51 6.74 -0.51 12.69
CA GLU A 51 7.08 -1.18 13.94
C GLU A 51 8.46 -1.83 13.88
N ALA A 52 8.77 -2.54 12.79
CA ALA A 52 10.09 -3.14 12.58
C ALA A 52 11.21 -2.08 12.53
N ALA A 53 11.01 -1.01 11.76
CA ALA A 53 11.97 0.10 11.69
C ALA A 53 12.16 0.77 13.06
N THR A 54 11.08 0.97 13.81
CA THR A 54 11.11 1.49 15.18
C THR A 54 11.93 0.60 16.10
N GLY A 55 11.78 -0.72 15.99
CA GLY A 55 12.58 -1.71 16.71
C GLY A 55 14.07 -1.59 16.41
N LEU A 56 14.45 -1.53 15.13
CA LEU A 56 15.84 -1.37 14.70
C LEU A 56 16.48 -0.08 15.23
N VAL A 57 15.74 1.04 15.23
CA VAL A 57 16.21 2.30 15.82
C VAL A 57 16.43 2.15 17.33
N GLY A 58 15.51 1.51 18.03
CA GLY A 58 15.65 1.28 19.47
C GLY A 58 16.82 0.33 19.81
N GLU A 59 17.10 -0.67 18.98
CA GLU A 59 18.29 -1.53 19.12
C GLU A 59 19.59 -0.74 18.91
N ALA A 60 19.66 0.09 17.87
CA ALA A 60 20.82 0.96 17.64
C ALA A 60 21.04 1.94 18.82
N LEU A 61 19.96 2.49 19.37
CA LEU A 61 20.01 3.32 20.58
C LEU A 61 20.54 2.55 21.80
N LYS A 62 20.10 1.30 22.03
CA LYS A 62 20.66 0.44 23.10
C LYS A 62 22.17 0.27 22.95
N VAL A 63 22.67 0.08 21.73
CA VAL A 63 24.12 -0.02 21.46
C VAL A 63 24.85 1.27 21.82
N LEU A 64 24.32 2.45 21.45
CA LEU A 64 24.91 3.74 21.82
C LEU A 64 24.99 3.92 23.34
N LEU A 65 23.90 3.61 24.06
CA LEU A 65 23.87 3.70 25.51
C LEU A 65 24.83 2.72 26.19
N ALA A 66 25.03 1.54 25.59
CA ALA A 66 25.96 0.52 26.10
C ALA A 66 27.44 0.91 25.93
N VAL A 67 27.77 1.85 25.04
CA VAL A 67 29.12 2.41 24.88
C VAL A 67 29.27 3.78 25.54
N ASP A 68 28.52 4.00 26.63
CA ASP A 68 28.56 5.19 27.49
C ASP A 68 28.18 6.51 26.79
N VAL A 69 27.41 6.47 25.70
CA VAL A 69 26.80 7.68 25.13
C VAL A 69 25.56 8.02 25.97
N PRO A 70 25.50 9.18 26.66
CA PRO A 70 24.31 9.54 27.44
C PRO A 70 23.12 9.84 26.52
N ALA A 71 21.90 9.66 27.04
CA ALA A 71 20.67 9.80 26.28
C ALA A 71 20.50 11.18 25.64
N GLU A 72 20.96 12.24 26.31
CA GLU A 72 20.95 13.62 25.81
C GLU A 72 21.85 13.78 24.58
N LYS A 73 23.01 13.13 24.59
CA LYS A 73 23.94 13.16 23.45
C LYS A 73 23.42 12.30 22.30
N ALA A 74 22.83 11.13 22.58
CA ALA A 74 22.19 10.30 21.56
C ALA A 74 21.01 11.03 20.90
N ALA A 75 20.19 11.71 21.69
CA ALA A 75 19.08 12.55 21.21
C ALA A 75 19.58 13.65 20.27
N ALA A 76 20.63 14.38 20.66
CA ALA A 76 21.23 15.41 19.81
C ALA A 76 21.84 14.85 18.52
N LEU A 77 22.49 13.68 18.57
CA LEU A 77 23.11 13.04 17.38
C LEU A 77 22.08 12.55 16.36
N LEU A 78 20.88 12.19 16.81
CA LEU A 78 19.82 11.63 15.97
C LEU A 78 18.68 12.62 15.71
N GLU A 79 18.83 13.87 16.15
CA GLU A 79 17.81 14.93 16.04
C GLU A 79 16.46 14.53 16.66
N LEU A 80 16.52 13.78 17.77
CA LEU A 80 15.36 13.35 18.55
C LEU A 80 15.26 14.11 19.85
N ASP A 81 14.08 14.07 20.47
CA ASP A 81 13.95 14.45 21.87
C ASP A 81 14.37 13.29 22.80
N VAL A 82 14.76 13.63 24.04
CA VAL A 82 15.23 12.63 25.02
C VAL A 82 14.12 11.66 25.43
N ALA A 83 12.86 12.10 25.43
CA ALA A 83 11.73 11.24 25.77
C ALA A 83 11.50 10.18 24.68
N GLU A 84 11.72 10.55 23.42
CA GLU A 84 11.63 9.71 22.25
C GLU A 84 12.74 8.66 22.24
N VAL A 85 13.97 9.06 22.56
CA VAL A 85 15.07 8.09 22.79
C VAL A 85 14.68 7.04 23.83
N ARG A 86 14.12 7.46 24.97
CA ARG A 86 13.68 6.54 26.04
C ARG A 86 12.52 5.66 25.58
N ARG A 87 11.57 6.21 24.81
CA ARG A 87 10.43 5.47 24.26
C ARG A 87 10.91 4.39 23.29
N LEU A 88 11.80 4.73 22.37
CA LEU A 88 12.33 3.82 21.35
C LEU A 88 13.18 2.71 21.96
N VAL A 89 14.05 3.03 22.92
CA VAL A 89 14.82 2.01 23.67
C VAL A 89 13.90 1.02 24.38
N LYS A 90 12.80 1.51 24.97
CA LYS A 90 11.81 0.66 25.65
C LYS A 90 10.98 -0.17 24.66
N ALA A 91 10.66 0.38 23.50
CA ALA A 91 9.88 -0.29 22.46
C ALA A 91 10.68 -1.36 21.72
N ALA A 92 12.01 -1.25 21.69
CA ALA A 92 12.84 -2.28 21.08
C ALA A 92 12.70 -3.62 21.81
N PRO A 93 12.60 -4.74 21.06
CA PRO A 93 12.43 -6.06 21.62
C PRO A 93 13.51 -6.37 22.67
N ALA A 94 13.13 -7.09 23.72
CA ALA A 94 14.07 -7.54 24.75
C ALA A 94 15.01 -8.58 24.13
N ASP A 95 16.30 -8.23 24.04
CA ASP A 95 17.44 -9.03 23.59
C ASP A 95 17.18 -10.09 22.50
N SER A 96 17.41 -9.69 21.26
CA SER A 96 17.93 -10.56 20.19
C SER A 96 19.47 -10.46 20.19
N SER A 97 20.11 -10.72 21.34
CA SER A 97 21.57 -10.78 21.42
C SER A 97 22.08 -11.98 20.61
N GLY A 98 22.36 -11.73 19.32
CA GLY A 98 23.11 -12.60 18.43
C GLY A 98 22.29 -13.57 17.59
N ARG A 99 21.69 -13.09 16.49
CA ARG A 99 21.77 -13.84 15.22
C ARG A 99 21.40 -13.00 14.00
N ASP A 100 22.35 -12.95 13.07
CA ASP A 100 22.24 -12.65 11.64
C ASP A 100 21.66 -11.30 11.23
N ALA A 101 22.54 -10.30 11.20
CA ALA A 101 22.48 -9.25 10.19
C ALA A 101 22.63 -9.90 8.79
N ALA A 102 21.53 -10.40 8.23
CA ALA A 102 21.48 -10.75 6.83
C ALA A 102 21.70 -9.46 6.00
N PRO A 103 22.55 -9.48 4.97
CA PRO A 103 22.86 -8.28 4.22
C PRO A 103 21.60 -7.78 3.53
N VAL A 104 21.23 -6.53 3.82
CA VAL A 104 20.18 -5.82 3.09
C VAL A 104 20.60 -5.79 1.63
N THR A 105 19.96 -6.61 0.80
CA THR A 105 20.22 -6.65 -0.64
C THR A 105 19.86 -5.29 -1.22
N ARG A 106 20.89 -4.55 -1.63
CA ARG A 106 20.82 -3.29 -2.36
C ARG A 106 19.95 -3.51 -3.60
N ALA A 107 18.71 -3.02 -3.58
CA ALA A 107 17.84 -3.05 -4.75
C ALA A 107 18.54 -2.30 -5.90
N LYS A 108 18.90 -3.03 -6.96
CA LYS A 108 19.36 -2.42 -8.21
C LYS A 108 18.16 -1.71 -8.85
N ALA A 109 18.18 -0.39 -8.85
CA ALA A 109 17.32 0.40 -9.72
C ALA A 109 17.70 0.10 -11.17
N THR A 110 16.92 -0.72 -11.87
CA THR A 110 16.98 -0.80 -13.32
C THR A 110 16.08 0.29 -13.88
N VAL A 111 16.70 1.37 -14.37
CA VAL A 111 16.05 2.36 -15.22
C VAL A 111 15.57 1.65 -16.49
N SER A 112 14.26 1.58 -16.67
CA SER A 112 13.66 1.10 -17.91
C SER A 112 13.75 2.22 -18.94
N VAL A 113 14.65 2.09 -19.91
CA VAL A 113 14.66 2.95 -21.10
C VAL A 113 13.64 2.36 -22.07
N LEU A 114 12.54 3.07 -22.24
CA LEU A 114 11.54 2.83 -23.27
C LEU A 114 12.18 3.10 -24.65
N PRO A 115 12.15 2.17 -25.62
CA PRO A 115 12.47 2.54 -27.00
C PRO A 115 11.27 3.24 -27.64
N ASP A 116 11.57 4.46 -28.11
CA ASP A 116 10.75 5.32 -28.93
C ASP A 116 10.34 4.63 -30.25
N ALA A 117 9.13 4.93 -30.69
CA ALA A 117 8.52 4.37 -31.89
C ALA A 117 9.08 5.06 -33.13
N ALA A 118 9.63 4.29 -34.08
CA ALA A 118 9.85 4.79 -35.44
C ALA A 118 9.82 3.65 -36.48
N GLY A 119 8.73 3.60 -37.23
CA GLY A 119 8.72 3.47 -38.69
C GLY A 119 9.08 2.13 -39.34
N GLY A 120 8.15 1.60 -40.16
CA GLY A 120 8.52 0.60 -41.17
C GLY A 120 7.34 -0.16 -41.75
N GLU A 121 6.66 0.46 -42.72
CA GLU A 121 5.67 -0.16 -43.60
C GLU A 121 6.13 -1.51 -44.18
N GLY A 122 5.23 -2.49 -44.14
CA GLY A 122 5.34 -3.75 -44.86
C GLY A 122 4.05 -4.08 -45.57
N ALA A 123 3.59 -3.18 -46.44
CA ALA A 123 2.48 -3.44 -47.33
C ALA A 123 2.84 -4.53 -48.36
N ALA A 124 1.95 -5.52 -48.47
CA ALA A 124 1.56 -6.24 -49.67
C ALA A 124 2.65 -6.80 -50.60
N ARG A 125 2.69 -8.14 -50.73
CA ARG A 125 2.64 -8.81 -52.06
C ARG A 125 1.85 -10.12 -51.98
N ARG A 126 0.62 -10.08 -52.50
CA ARG A 126 0.00 -11.19 -53.25
C ARG A 126 0.49 -11.05 -54.70
N ALA A 127 0.96 -12.12 -55.31
CA ALA A 127 0.83 -12.43 -56.74
C ALA A 127 1.63 -13.71 -57.07
N GLY A 128 1.03 -14.61 -57.85
CA GLY A 128 1.69 -15.76 -58.48
C GLY A 128 1.06 -17.08 -58.10
#